data_AF-A0A3M1Y0D9-F1
#
_entry.id   AF-A0A3M1Y0D9-F1
#
_cell.length_a   1.000
_cell.length_b   1.000
_cell.length_c   1.000
_cell.angle_alpha   90.00
_cell.angle_beta   90.00
_cell.angle_gamma   90.00
#
_symmetry.space_group_name_H-M   'P 1'
#
loop_
_entity.id
_entity.type
_entity.pdbx_description
1 polymer ?
#
loop_
_entity_poly.entity_id
_entity_poly.type
_entity_poly.pdbx_seq_one_letter_code
_entity_poly.pdbx_strand_id
1 'polypeptide(L)'
;MLAINAQVEAVNRRATGDQALRKDLRKAQANIFKLLEKELKVVPKNFYRNRWMALGMAVIGIPLGVAFGASLGSMAFLGVGIPIGMSIGMALGAGMDKKAAEEGGS
;
A
#
# COMPACT_ATOMS: atom_id res chain seq x y z
N MET A 1 -4.19 21.26 -12.78
CA MET A 1 -5.52 21.69 -12.26
C MET A 1 -6.74 21.21 -13.07
N LEU A 2 -6.63 20.78 -14.33
CA LEU A 2 -7.79 20.38 -15.16
C LEU A 2 -8.35 18.96 -14.91
N ALA A 3 -7.56 18.04 -14.35
CA ALA A 3 -7.92 16.62 -14.29
C ALA A 3 -8.96 16.26 -13.22
N ILE A 4 -9.04 17.02 -12.11
CA ILE A 4 -9.97 16.73 -11.00
C ILE A 4 -11.40 17.12 -11.40
N ASN A 5 -11.58 18.30 -11.98
CA ASN A 5 -12.89 18.75 -12.47
C ASN A 5 -13.46 17.79 -13.53
N ALA A 6 -12.61 17.28 -14.43
CA ALA A 6 -13.03 16.29 -15.43
C ALA A 6 -13.54 14.97 -14.81
N GLN A 7 -12.94 14.52 -13.69
CA GLN A 7 -13.42 13.32 -12.98
C GLN A 7 -14.72 13.58 -12.22
N VAL A 8 -14.87 14.75 -11.61
CA VAL A 8 -16.11 15.16 -10.92
C VAL A 8 -17.27 15.26 -11.92
N GLU A 9 -17.04 15.83 -13.09
CA GLU A 9 -18.05 15.89 -14.15
C GLU A 9 -18.42 14.52 -14.70
N ALA A 10 -17.45 13.61 -14.86
CA ALA A 10 -17.70 12.25 -15.33
C ALA A 10 -18.59 11.44 -14.37
N VAL A 11 -18.44 11.66 -13.06
CA VAL A 11 -19.29 11.06 -12.03
C VAL A 11 -20.68 11.69 -12.03
N ASN A 12 -20.78 13.02 -12.17
CA ASN A 12 -22.06 13.74 -12.19
C ASN A 12 -22.94 13.44 -13.41
N ARG A 13 -22.37 12.99 -14.54
CA ARG A 13 -23.12 12.71 -15.78
C ARG A 13 -23.77 11.33 -15.85
N ARG A 14 -23.56 10.41 -14.89
CA ARG A 14 -24.10 9.02 -14.97
C ARG A 14 -25.31 8.79 -14.07
N ALA A 15 -26.39 8.27 -14.66
CA ALA A 15 -27.64 7.96 -13.98
C ALA A 15 -27.55 6.70 -13.10
N THR A 16 -27.91 6.92 -11.84
CA THR A 16 -28.50 6.07 -10.79
C THR A 16 -28.58 4.54 -11.02
N GLY A 17 -27.44 3.86 -10.89
CA GLY A 17 -27.37 2.47 -10.45
C GLY A 17 -26.43 2.35 -9.26
N ASP A 18 -26.96 2.12 -8.06
CA ASP A 18 -26.25 2.25 -6.76
C ASP A 18 -24.90 1.49 -6.70
N GLN A 19 -24.87 0.28 -7.27
CA GLN A 19 -23.65 -0.55 -7.28
C GLN A 19 -22.60 -0.11 -8.32
N ALA A 20 -23.03 0.37 -9.49
CA ALA A 20 -22.15 0.86 -10.54
C ALA A 20 -21.55 2.22 -10.18
N LEU A 21 -22.37 3.11 -9.61
CA LEU A 21 -21.94 4.40 -9.04
C LEU A 21 -20.90 4.22 -7.93
N ARG A 22 -21.11 3.28 -7.01
CA ARG A 22 -20.11 2.99 -5.96
C ARG A 22 -18.76 2.54 -6.53
N LYS A 23 -18.75 1.70 -7.57
CA LYS A 23 -17.50 1.25 -8.21
C LYS A 23 -16.81 2.41 -8.92
N ASP A 24 -17.55 3.22 -9.67
CA ASP A 24 -17.03 4.37 -10.39
C ASP A 24 -16.50 5.45 -9.42
N LEU A 25 -17.21 5.71 -8.31
CA LEU A 25 -16.76 6.60 -7.23
C LEU A 25 -15.44 6.13 -6.60
N ARG A 26 -15.32 4.84 -6.26
CA ARG A 26 -14.07 4.28 -5.74
C ARG A 26 -12.93 4.41 -6.74
N LYS A 27 -13.22 4.24 -8.03
CA LYS A 27 -12.23 4.34 -9.11
C LYS A 27 -11.77 5.78 -9.33
N ALA A 28 -12.69 6.73 -9.31
CA ALA A 28 -12.40 8.17 -9.35
C ALA A 28 -11.60 8.60 -8.11
N GLN A 29 -12.01 8.19 -6.91
CA GLN A 29 -11.26 8.46 -5.67
C GLN A 29 -9.84 7.89 -5.74
N ALA A 30 -9.66 6.66 -6.20
CA ALA A 30 -8.33 6.06 -6.35
C ALA A 30 -7.46 6.80 -7.38
N ASN A 31 -8.05 7.29 -8.47
CA ASN A 31 -7.33 8.06 -9.50
C ASN A 31 -6.94 9.46 -8.99
N ILE A 32 -7.83 10.13 -8.25
CA ILE A 32 -7.53 11.40 -7.60
C ILE A 32 -6.41 11.20 -6.58
N PHE A 33 -6.49 10.15 -5.75
CA PHE A 33 -5.42 9.81 -4.80
C PHE A 33 -4.09 9.55 -5.49
N LYS A 34 -4.06 8.80 -6.59
CA LYS A 34 -2.85 8.58 -7.39
C LYS A 34 -2.26 9.87 -7.97
N LEU A 35 -3.11 10.79 -8.40
CA LEU A 35 -2.69 12.10 -8.90
C LEU A 35 -2.12 12.95 -7.76
N LEU A 36 -2.79 12.98 -6.60
CA LEU A 36 -2.30 13.68 -5.41
C LEU A 36 -0.97 13.08 -4.90
N GLU A 37 -0.83 11.76 -4.91
CA GLU A 37 0.40 11.05 -4.55
C GLU A 37 1.56 11.43 -5.49
N LYS A 38 1.30 11.56 -6.79
CA LYS A 38 2.31 11.95 -7.79
C LYS A 38 2.69 13.42 -7.74
N GLU A 39 1.71 14.30 -7.58
CA GLU A 39 1.89 15.75 -7.72
C GLU A 39 2.29 16.42 -6.40
N LEU A 40 1.79 15.91 -5.27
CA LEU A 40 1.96 16.56 -3.96
C LEU A 40 2.80 15.71 -2.98
N LYS A 41 3.20 14.49 -3.36
CA LYS A 41 3.84 13.50 -2.45
C LYS A 41 3.02 13.21 -1.18
N VAL A 42 1.75 13.60 -1.15
CA VAL A 42 0.86 13.40 0.01
C VAL A 42 0.35 11.98 -0.03
N VAL A 43 0.82 11.17 0.92
CA VAL A 43 0.34 9.80 1.14
C VAL A 43 -0.53 9.75 2.40
N PRO A 44 -1.58 8.91 2.43
CA PRO A 44 -2.35 8.70 3.65
C PRO A 44 -1.44 8.25 4.79
N LYS A 45 -1.75 8.69 6.01
CA LYS A 45 -1.05 8.21 7.22
C LYS A 45 -1.04 6.69 7.26
N ASN A 46 0.15 6.09 7.46
CA ASN A 46 0.39 4.65 7.49
C ASN A 46 0.25 3.88 6.18
N PHE A 47 0.26 4.56 5.03
CA PHE A 47 0.21 3.92 3.72
C PHE A 47 1.41 3.01 3.46
N TYR A 48 2.64 3.49 3.71
CA TYR A 48 3.84 2.70 3.48
C TYR A 48 4.01 1.61 4.53
N ARG A 49 3.67 1.87 5.80
CA ARG A 49 3.65 0.83 6.83
C ARG A 49 2.72 -0.32 6.46
N ASN A 50 1.48 -0.05 6.04
CA ASN A 50 0.54 -1.11 5.67
C ASN A 50 0.98 -1.85 4.41
N ARG A 51 1.52 -1.14 3.41
CA ARG A 51 2.07 -1.75 2.19
C ARG A 51 3.25 -2.67 2.52
N TRP A 52 4.18 -2.21 3.33
CA TRP A 52 5.40 -2.94 3.68
C TRP A 52 5.21 -4.02 4.73
N MET A 53 4.10 -3.99 5.48
CA MET A 53 3.71 -5.12 6.32
C MET A 53 3.40 -6.37 5.47
N ALA A 54 2.62 -6.21 4.39
CA ALA A 54 2.32 -7.30 3.47
C ALA A 54 3.54 -7.68 2.61
N LEU A 55 4.28 -6.68 2.08
CA LEU A 55 5.45 -6.93 1.26
C LEU A 55 6.63 -7.51 2.05
N GLY A 56 6.83 -7.11 3.31
CA GLY A 56 7.89 -7.65 4.17
C GLY A 56 7.73 -9.14 4.41
N MET A 57 6.50 -9.63 4.54
CA MET A 57 6.23 -11.07 4.58
C MET A 57 6.53 -11.75 3.25
N ALA A 58 6.08 -11.17 2.12
CA ALA A 58 6.21 -11.79 0.82
C ALA A 58 7.65 -11.82 0.25
N VAL A 59 8.40 -10.73 0.44
CA VAL A 59 9.71 -10.52 -0.18
C VAL A 59 10.85 -10.91 0.75
N ILE A 60 10.65 -10.81 2.07
CA ILE A 60 11.71 -11.04 3.06
C ILE A 60 11.38 -12.29 3.90
N GLY A 61 10.19 -12.34 4.49
CA GLY A 61 9.84 -13.37 5.47
C GLY A 61 9.69 -14.78 4.90
N ILE A 62 8.95 -14.94 3.81
CA ILE A 62 8.75 -16.24 3.14
C ILE A 62 10.09 -16.76 2.57
N PRO A 63 10.87 -15.98 1.80
CA PRO A 63 12.17 -16.45 1.30
C PRO A 63 13.17 -16.79 2.41
N LEU A 64 13.27 -15.99 3.48
CA LEU A 64 14.12 -16.32 4.63
C LEU A 64 13.65 -17.58 5.35
N GLY A 65 12.34 -17.73 5.57
CA GLY A 65 11.77 -18.93 6.19
C GLY A 65 12.05 -20.18 5.37
N VAL A 66 11.96 -20.09 4.03
CA VAL A 66 12.31 -21.21 3.13
C VAL A 66 13.81 -21.51 3.19
N ALA A 67 14.67 -20.49 3.18
CA ALA A 67 16.11 -20.67 3.27
C ALA A 67 16.53 -21.33 4.60
N PHE A 68 15.97 -20.89 5.73
CA PHE A 68 16.20 -21.51 7.04
C PHE A 68 15.59 -22.90 7.14
N GLY A 69 14.39 -23.12 6.59
CA GLY A 69 13.76 -24.44 6.58
C GLY A 69 14.55 -25.46 5.77
N ALA A 70 15.12 -25.04 4.63
CA ALA A 70 15.97 -25.86 3.79
C ALA A 70 17.36 -26.12 4.41
N SER A 71 17.98 -25.11 5.04
CA SER A 71 19.32 -25.24 5.63
C SER A 71 19.33 -26.01 6.95
N LEU A 72 18.27 -25.90 7.75
CA LEU A 72 18.13 -26.58 9.04
C LEU A 72 17.37 -27.92 8.95
N GLY A 73 16.97 -28.32 7.74
CA GLY A 73 16.29 -29.60 7.48
C GLY A 73 14.89 -29.71 8.11
N SER A 74 14.28 -28.59 8.50
CA SER A 74 12.97 -28.57 9.15
C SER A 74 12.14 -27.38 8.70
N MET A 75 11.00 -27.66 8.07
CA MET A 75 10.04 -26.64 7.66
C MET A 75 9.34 -25.94 8.82
N ALA A 76 9.56 -26.38 10.07
CA ALA A 76 9.17 -25.60 11.26
C ALA A 76 9.83 -24.21 11.29
N PHE A 77 11.04 -24.07 10.72
CA PHE A 77 11.74 -22.79 10.63
C PHE A 77 11.17 -21.85 9.56
N LEU A 78 10.26 -22.33 8.69
CA LEU A 78 9.53 -21.49 7.75
C LEU A 78 8.62 -20.50 8.51
N GLY A 79 8.05 -20.94 9.63
CA GLY A 79 7.28 -20.10 10.55
C GLY A 79 8.09 -19.02 11.25
N VAL A 80 9.42 -19.15 11.35
CA VAL A 80 10.32 -18.15 11.96
C VAL A 80 10.59 -16.99 10.99
N GLY A 81 10.59 -17.25 9.68
CA GLY A 81 10.78 -16.22 8.67
C GLY A 81 9.67 -15.17 8.66
N ILE A 82 8.43 -15.56 8.97
CA ILE A 82 7.26 -14.67 8.94
C ILE A 82 7.38 -13.52 9.98
N PRO A 83 7.60 -13.79 11.29
CA PRO A 83 7.83 -12.73 12.29
C PRO A 83 9.02 -11.83 11.96
N ILE A 84 10.11 -12.39 11.44
CA ILE A 84 11.31 -11.63 11.07
C ILE A 84 11.00 -10.70 9.88
N GLY A 85 10.41 -11.23 8.81
CA GLY A 85 10.04 -10.44 7.64
C GLY A 85 9.00 -9.36 7.95
N MET A 86 8.06 -9.64 8.86
CA MET A 86 7.09 -8.66 9.33
C MET A 86 7.75 -7.53 10.13
N SER A 87 8.69 -7.86 11.02
CA SER A 87 9.42 -6.88 11.83
C SER A 87 10.27 -5.95 10.96
N ILE A 88 10.98 -6.50 9.98
CA ILE A 88 11.78 -5.73 9.01
C ILE A 88 10.87 -4.88 8.11
N GLY A 89 9.78 -5.47 7.60
CA GLY A 89 8.79 -4.76 6.78
C GLY A 89 8.16 -3.57 7.52
N MET A 90 7.79 -3.74 8.79
CA MET A 90 7.26 -2.66 9.62
C MET A 90 8.28 -1.54 9.84
N ALA A 91 9.55 -1.87 10.12
CA ALA A 91 10.60 -0.87 10.33
C ALA A 91 10.87 -0.05 9.06
N LEU A 92 10.98 -0.71 7.91
CA LEU A 92 11.16 -0.05 6.61
C LEU A 92 9.95 0.82 6.27
N GLY A 93 8.74 0.27 6.41
CA GLY A 93 7.47 0.96 6.18
C GLY A 93 7.31 2.22 7.03
N ALA A 94 7.62 2.12 8.32
CA ALA A 94 7.60 3.26 9.24
C ALA A 94 8.64 4.33 8.88
N GLY A 95 9.82 3.93 8.40
CA GLY A 95 10.84 4.86 7.91
C GLY A 95 10.39 5.66 6.70
N MET A 96 9.69 5.04 5.75
CA MET A 96 9.14 5.75 4.58
C MET A 96 7.95 6.62 4.93
N ASP A 97 7.07 6.19 5.84
CA ASP A 97 5.99 7.07 6.35
C ASP A 97 6.58 8.30 7.05
N LYS A 98 7.67 8.14 7.82
CA LYS A 98 8.36 9.27 8.46
C LYS A 98 8.99 10.22 7.44
N LYS A 99 9.66 9.70 6.42
CA LYS A 99 10.19 10.52 5.31
C LYS A 99 9.07 11.26 4.57
N ALA A 100 7.95 10.60 4.31
CA ALA A 100 6.81 11.24 3.66
C ALA A 100 6.22 12.39 4.50
N ALA A 101 6.16 12.23 5.83
CA ALA A 101 5.73 13.30 6.72
C ALA A 101 6.73 14.48 6.76
N GLU A 102 8.03 14.22 6.76
CA GLU A 102 9.09 15.23 6.74
C GLU A 102 9.16 15.99 5.41
N GLU A 103 8.87 15.33 4.28
CA GLU A 103 8.81 15.93 2.94
C GLU A 103 7.51 16.72 2.69
N GLY A 104 6.65 16.92 3.70
CA GLY A 104 5.42 17.70 3.61
C GLY A 104 4.21 16.95 3.05
N GLY A 105 4.29 15.61 2.99
CA GLY A 105 3.28 14.73 2.41
C GLY A 105 2.36 14.05 3.43
N SER A 106 1.86 14.77 4.45
CA SER A 106 0.91 14.23 5.46
C SER A 106 -0.27 15.17 5.73
#